data_AF-A0A7T1I5W2-F1
#
_entry.id   AF-A0A7T1I5W2-F1
#
_cell.length_a   1.000
_cell.length_b   1.000
_cell.length_c   1.000
_cell.angle_alpha   90.00
_cell.angle_beta   90.00
_cell.angle_gamma   90.00
#
_symmetry.space_group_name_H-M   'P 1'
#
loop_
_entity.id
_entity.type
_entity.pdbx_description
1 polymer ?
#
loop_
_entity_poly.entity_id
_entity_poly.type
_entity_poly.pdbx_seq_one_letter_code
_entity_poly.pdbx_strand_id
1 'polypeptide(L)'
;MHWLPQSPLQAIYLILAIAGAVLPWMANLDFIELNHQAFDLPSFIALATANPAATSLSRDLMIGATAVVIWIVQESRRLQMRGLIWVLLSCVLIAFACGAPLFLYLRERRLAEQLSEGVQATGS
;
A
#
# COMPACT_ATOMS: atom_id res chain seq x y z
N MET A 1 -15.11 -19.41 -2.44
CA MET A 1 -14.49 -18.79 -1.25
C MET A 1 -12.97 -18.86 -1.43
N HIS A 2 -12.34 -17.90 -2.13
CA HIS A 2 -10.89 -17.95 -2.45
C HIS A 2 -10.16 -16.63 -2.12
N TRP A 3 -10.72 -15.82 -1.22
CA TRP A 3 -10.18 -14.51 -0.83
C TRP A 3 -9.13 -14.57 0.28
N LEU A 4 -8.86 -15.77 0.82
CA LEU A 4 -7.90 -15.96 1.89
C LEU A 4 -6.49 -16.18 1.33
N PRO A 5 -5.44 -15.74 2.04
CA PRO A 5 -4.05 -15.98 1.64
C PRO A 5 -3.78 -17.48 1.50
N GLN A 6 -3.12 -17.86 0.40
CA GLN A 6 -2.77 -19.24 0.08
C GLN A 6 -1.31 -19.56 0.43
N SER A 7 -0.53 -18.56 0.87
CA SER A 7 0.86 -18.70 1.28
C SER A 7 1.18 -17.84 2.50
N PRO A 8 2.22 -18.18 3.30
CA PRO A 8 2.65 -17.36 4.43
C PRO A 8 2.99 -15.93 4.02
N LEU A 9 3.59 -15.74 2.85
CA LEU A 9 3.95 -14.43 2.32
C LEU A 9 2.72 -13.56 2.04
N GLN A 10 1.68 -14.14 1.43
CA GLN A 10 0.40 -13.45 1.23
C GLN A 10 -0.24 -13.04 2.56
N ALA A 11 -0.17 -13.90 3.59
CA ALA A 11 -0.70 -13.57 4.91
C ALA A 11 0.05 -12.38 5.56
N ILE A 12 1.38 -12.36 5.47
CA ILE A 12 2.21 -11.25 5.96
C ILE A 12 1.80 -9.94 5.28
N TYR A 13 1.69 -9.93 3.94
CA TYR A 13 1.29 -8.74 3.21
C TYR A 13 -0.12 -8.27 3.57
N LEU A 14 -1.07 -9.19 3.77
CA LEU A 14 -2.41 -8.83 4.20
C LEU A 14 -2.43 -8.21 5.60
N ILE A 15 -1.68 -8.79 6.55
CA ILE A 15 -1.55 -8.25 7.91
C ILE A 15 -0.92 -6.85 7.87
N LEU A 16 0.15 -6.68 7.09
CA LEU A 16 0.80 -5.37 6.91
C LEU A 16 -0.15 -4.35 6.27
N ALA A 17 -0.98 -4.74 5.31
CA ALA A 17 -1.98 -3.86 4.70
C ALA A 17 -3.05 -3.41 5.69
N ILE A 18 -3.50 -4.29 6.57
CA ILE A 18 -4.45 -3.96 7.65
C ILE A 18 -3.78 -3.03 8.66
N ALA A 19 -2.58 -3.38 9.15
CA ALA A 19 -1.84 -2.55 10.08
C ALA A 19 -1.54 -1.16 9.50
N GLY A 20 -1.16 -1.10 8.23
CA GLY A 20 -0.90 0.13 7.50
C GLY A 20 -2.15 0.94 7.17
N ALA A 21 -3.36 0.37 7.27
CA ALA A 21 -4.60 1.13 7.26
C ALA A 21 -4.91 1.70 8.65
N VAL A 22 -4.78 0.87 9.69
CA VAL A 22 -5.20 1.22 11.05
C VAL A 22 -4.26 2.25 11.69
N LEU A 23 -2.95 1.98 11.71
CA LEU A 23 -2.00 2.80 12.47
C LEU A 23 -1.90 4.24 11.97
N PRO A 24 -1.78 4.51 10.65
CA PRO A 24 -1.76 5.89 10.16
C PRO A 24 -3.09 6.61 10.35
N TRP A 25 -4.22 5.90 10.24
CA TRP A 25 -5.53 6.50 10.51
C TRP A 25 -5.77 6.84 11.97
N MET A 26 -5.26 6.03 12.91
CA MET A 26 -5.29 6.43 14.33
C MET A 26 -4.57 7.78 14.52
N ALA A 27 -3.34 7.92 14.00
CA ALA A 27 -2.59 9.17 14.10
C ALA A 27 -3.27 10.36 13.40
N ASN A 28 -3.91 10.14 12.25
CA ASN A 28 -4.62 11.20 11.53
C ASN A 28 -5.93 11.61 12.23
N LEU A 29 -6.62 10.67 12.90
CA LEU A 29 -7.77 10.99 13.74
C LEU A 29 -7.37 11.80 14.96
N ASP A 30 -6.28 11.40 15.65
CA ASP A 30 -5.72 12.17 16.76
C ASP A 30 -5.35 13.60 16.31
N PHE A 31 -4.75 13.74 15.12
CA PHE A 31 -4.44 15.04 14.53
C PHE A 31 -5.70 15.88 14.27
N ILE A 32 -6.76 15.30 13.72
CA ILE A 32 -8.04 15.99 13.48
C ILE A 32 -8.64 16.46 14.82
N GLU A 33 -8.66 15.58 15.82
CA GLU A 33 -9.24 15.87 17.13
C GLU A 33 -8.51 17.02 17.83
N LEU A 34 -7.17 17.01 17.82
CA LEU A 34 -6.33 18.03 18.43
C LEU A 34 -6.47 19.42 17.78
N ASN A 35 -6.80 19.47 16.49
CA ASN A 35 -6.91 20.73 15.76
C ASN A 35 -8.36 21.27 15.72
N HIS A 36 -9.36 20.54 16.25
CA HIS A 36 -10.79 20.91 16.26
C HIS A 36 -11.38 21.31 14.89
N GLN A 37 -10.78 20.82 13.80
CA GLN A 37 -11.15 21.16 12.43
C GLN A 37 -11.08 19.93 11.52
N ALA A 38 -11.63 20.02 10.31
CA ALA A 38 -11.40 19.01 9.27
C ALA A 38 -9.89 18.84 9.02
N PHE A 39 -9.48 17.73 8.40
CA PHE A 39 -8.06 17.45 8.16
C PHE A 39 -7.35 18.62 7.45
N ASP A 40 -6.50 19.32 8.20
CA ASP A 40 -5.78 20.50 7.75
C ASP A 40 -4.42 20.12 7.17
N LEU A 41 -4.38 19.94 5.86
CA LEU A 41 -3.20 19.47 5.14
C LEU A 41 -1.98 20.40 5.30
N PRO A 42 -2.10 21.75 5.18
CA PRO A 42 -1.00 22.67 5.51
C PRO A 42 -0.39 22.44 6.90
N SER A 43 -1.21 22.36 7.95
CA SER A 43 -0.71 22.14 9.31
C SER A 43 -0.07 20.76 9.47
N PHE A 44 -0.63 19.73 8.83
CA PHE A 44 -0.04 18.39 8.81
C PHE A 44 1.36 18.39 8.19
N ILE A 45 1.55 19.07 7.05
CA ILE A 45 2.86 19.19 6.39
C ILE A 45 3.85 19.98 7.26
N ALA A 46 3.41 21.05 7.92
CA ALA A 46 4.25 21.81 8.84
C ALA A 46 4.76 20.92 9.98
N LEU A 47 3.89 20.09 10.59
CA LEU A 47 4.29 19.14 11.63
C LEU A 47 5.19 18.01 11.11
N ALA A 48 4.90 17.48 9.92
CA ALA A 48 5.71 16.45 9.26
C ALA A 48 7.14 16.93 8.92
N THR A 49 7.39 18.24 9.01
CA THR A 49 8.69 18.88 8.78
C THR A 49 9.19 19.71 9.98
N ALA A 50 8.54 19.60 11.14
CA ALA A 50 8.80 20.47 12.30
C ALA A 50 10.19 20.28 12.94
N ASN A 51 10.84 19.14 12.71
CA ASN A 51 12.17 18.86 13.23
C ASN A 51 12.98 17.97 12.25
N PRO A 52 14.31 17.85 12.42
CA PRO A 52 15.15 17.06 11.52
C PRO A 52 14.74 15.59 11.39
N ALA A 53 14.29 14.95 12.47
CA ALA A 53 13.88 13.54 12.46
C ALA A 53 12.58 13.34 11.65
N ALA A 54 11.56 14.15 11.91
CA ALA A 54 10.31 14.15 11.15
C ALA A 54 10.55 14.46 9.66
N THR A 55 11.42 15.46 9.39
CA THR A 55 11.81 15.82 8.02
C THR A 55 12.52 14.68 7.31
N SER A 56 13.43 13.96 8.00
CA SER A 56 14.10 12.79 7.42
C SER A 56 13.09 11.71 7.06
N LEU A 57 12.21 11.34 7.99
CA LEU A 57 11.20 10.30 7.77
C LEU A 57 10.23 10.66 6.64
N SER A 58 9.80 11.92 6.56
CA SER A 58 8.95 12.42 5.47
C SER A 58 9.64 12.35 4.11
N ARG A 59 10.94 12.66 4.05
CA ARG A 59 11.74 12.55 2.81
C ARG A 59 11.98 11.10 2.41
N ASP A 60 12.29 10.23 3.37
CA ASP A 60 12.45 8.79 3.15
C ASP A 60 11.16 8.19 2.58
N LEU A 61 10.02 8.54 3.17
CA LEU A 61 8.71 8.15 2.68
C LEU A 61 8.44 8.70 1.27
N MET A 62 8.70 9.98 1.01
CA MET A 62 8.44 10.58 -0.30
C MET A 62 9.26 9.91 -1.41
N ILE A 63 10.56 9.71 -1.19
CA ILE A 63 11.46 9.09 -2.18
C ILE A 63 11.09 7.61 -2.36
N GLY A 64 10.95 6.86 -1.26
CA GLY A 64 10.60 5.45 -1.29
C GLY A 64 9.23 5.19 -1.90
N ALA A 65 8.21 5.95 -1.50
CA ALA A 65 6.87 5.83 -2.04
C ALA A 65 6.81 6.14 -3.54
N THR A 66 7.55 7.15 -4.00
CA THR A 66 7.63 7.47 -5.44
C THR A 66 8.19 6.30 -6.23
N ALA A 67 9.32 5.73 -5.80
CA ALA A 67 9.93 4.58 -6.46
C ALA A 67 9.01 3.35 -6.46
N VAL A 68 8.36 3.07 -5.33
CA VAL A 68 7.43 1.93 -5.20
C VAL A 68 6.16 2.14 -6.03
N VAL A 69 5.59 3.34 -6.11
CA VAL A 69 4.42 3.62 -6.96
C VAL A 69 4.76 3.40 -8.43
N ILE A 70 5.92 3.87 -8.89
CA ILE A 70 6.39 3.61 -10.27
C ILE A 70 6.50 2.10 -10.50
N TRP A 71 7.09 1.37 -9.56
CA TRP A 71 7.20 -0.09 -9.64
C TRP A 71 5.83 -0.78 -9.65
N ILE A 72 4.89 -0.37 -8.79
CA ILE A 72 3.51 -0.89 -8.74
C ILE A 72 2.85 -0.75 -10.12
N VAL A 73 2.95 0.41 -10.76
CA VAL A 73 2.36 0.65 -12.08
C VAL A 73 3.02 -0.22 -13.14
N GLN A 74 4.35 -0.29 -13.17
CA GLN A 74 5.10 -1.10 -14.13
C GLN A 74 4.77 -2.59 -13.99
N GLU A 75 4.82 -3.12 -12.76
CA GLU A 75 4.59 -4.54 -12.49
C GLU A 75 3.12 -4.91 -12.71
N SER A 76 2.17 -4.04 -12.36
CA SER A 76 0.74 -4.26 -12.66
C SER A 76 0.49 -4.40 -14.16
N ARG A 77 1.16 -3.58 -14.98
CA ARG A 77 1.07 -3.67 -16.45
C ARG A 77 1.72 -4.95 -16.97
N ARG A 78 2.90 -5.32 -16.44
CA ARG A 78 3.62 -6.56 -16.79
C ARG A 78 2.79 -7.80 -16.49
N LEU A 79 2.12 -7.85 -15.34
CA LEU A 79 1.31 -8.98 -14.90
C LEU A 79 -0.16 -8.92 -15.37
N GLN A 80 -0.52 -7.88 -16.15
CA GLN A 80 -1.89 -7.60 -16.60
C GLN A 80 -2.92 -7.62 -15.45
N MET A 81 -2.52 -7.09 -14.30
CA MET A 81 -3.37 -7.05 -13.11
C MET A 81 -4.57 -6.12 -13.30
N ARG A 82 -5.74 -6.56 -12.83
CA ARG A 82 -6.96 -5.74 -12.77
C ARG A 82 -7.04 -5.09 -11.39
N GLY A 83 -7.60 -3.88 -11.30
CA GLY A 83 -7.81 -3.19 -10.02
C GLY A 83 -6.65 -2.33 -9.51
N LEU A 84 -5.64 -2.04 -10.35
CA LEU A 84 -4.55 -1.09 -10.02
C LEU A 84 -5.07 0.25 -9.48
N ILE A 85 -6.18 0.75 -10.00
CA ILE A 85 -6.75 2.01 -9.55
C ILE A 85 -7.13 1.98 -8.06
N TRP A 86 -7.65 0.85 -7.56
CA TRP A 86 -7.99 0.71 -6.14
C TRP A 86 -6.75 0.68 -5.26
N VAL A 87 -5.68 0.03 -5.72
CA VAL A 87 -4.39 0.04 -5.02
C VAL A 87 -3.83 1.46 -4.93
N LEU A 88 -3.84 2.21 -6.05
CA LEU A 88 -3.36 3.59 -6.08
C LEU A 88 -4.23 4.52 -5.22
N LEU A 89 -5.55 4.33 -5.23
CA LEU A 89 -6.46 5.04 -4.34
C LEU A 89 -6.16 4.72 -2.87
N SER A 90 -5.90 3.47 -2.50
CA SER A 90 -5.51 3.11 -1.13
C SER A 90 -4.18 3.76 -0.71
N CYS A 91 -3.21 3.89 -1.61
CA CYS A 91 -1.95 4.59 -1.32
C CYS A 91 -2.15 6.06 -0.93
N VAL A 92 -3.16 6.73 -1.49
CA VAL A 92 -3.38 8.18 -1.33
C VAL A 92 -4.47 8.49 -0.31
N LEU A 93 -5.59 7.76 -0.35
CA LEU A 93 -6.78 8.02 0.47
C LEU A 93 -6.72 7.37 1.86
N ILE A 94 -5.99 6.27 2.00
CA ILE A 94 -5.85 5.57 3.28
C ILE A 94 -4.45 5.86 3.83
N ALA A 95 -3.44 5.25 3.21
CA ALA A 95 -2.03 5.47 3.48
C ALA A 95 -1.19 4.67 2.49
N PHE A 96 0.00 5.18 2.17
CA PHE A 96 0.99 4.40 1.42
C PHE A 96 1.34 3.08 2.13
N ALA A 97 1.39 3.10 3.46
CA ALA A 97 1.60 1.92 4.32
C ALA A 97 0.50 0.85 4.17
N CYS A 98 -0.70 1.21 3.71
CA CYS A 98 -1.76 0.25 3.38
C CYS A 98 -1.65 -0.22 1.91
N GLY A 99 -1.54 0.73 0.98
CA GLY A 99 -1.62 0.44 -0.45
C GLY A 99 -0.46 -0.41 -0.98
N ALA A 100 0.78 -0.16 -0.52
CA ALA A 100 1.96 -0.93 -0.94
C ALA A 100 1.90 -2.42 -0.56
N PRO A 101 1.64 -2.81 0.70
CA PRO A 101 1.47 -4.22 1.04
C PRO A 101 0.20 -4.84 0.45
N LEU A 102 -0.89 -4.08 0.27
CA LEU A 102 -2.08 -4.57 -0.46
C LEU A 102 -1.72 -4.95 -1.90
N PHE A 103 -0.91 -4.13 -2.59
CA PHE A 103 -0.39 -4.46 -3.91
C PHE A 103 0.40 -5.77 -3.88
N LEU A 104 1.33 -5.91 -2.93
CA LEU A 104 2.17 -7.11 -2.80
C LEU A 104 1.33 -8.38 -2.61
N TYR A 105 0.29 -8.31 -1.77
CA TYR A 105 -0.67 -9.41 -1.62
C TYR A 105 -1.35 -9.80 -2.95
N LEU A 106 -1.86 -8.81 -3.68
CA LEU A 106 -2.53 -9.05 -4.98
C LEU A 106 -1.55 -9.56 -6.05
N ARG A 107 -0.31 -9.07 -6.02
CA ARG A 107 0.76 -9.50 -6.92
C ARG A 107 1.07 -10.98 -6.73
N GLU A 108 1.27 -11.43 -5.49
CA GLU A 108 1.55 -12.84 -5.19
C GLU A 108 0.41 -13.77 -5.62
N ARG A 109 -0.83 -13.30 -5.52
CA ARG A 109 -1.99 -14.03 -6.04
C ARG A 109 -1.95 -14.17 -7.55
N ARG A 110 -1.67 -13.07 -8.26
CA ARG A 110 -1.61 -13.08 -9.73
C ARG A 110 -0.50 -14.01 -10.25
N LEU A 111 0.65 -14.03 -9.58
CA LEU A 111 1.75 -14.93 -9.92
C LEU A 111 1.36 -16.40 -9.73
N ALA A 112 0.67 -16.73 -8.64
CA ALA A 112 0.19 -18.08 -8.38
C ALA A 112 -0.85 -18.54 -9.43
N GLU A 113 -1.73 -17.65 -9.88
CA GLU A 113 -2.68 -17.92 -10.97
C GLU A 113 -1.96 -18.25 -12.28
N GLN A 114 -1.01 -17.40 -12.69
CA GLN A 114 -0.24 -17.60 -13.94
C GLN A 114 0.59 -18.88 -13.91
N LEU A 115 1.18 -19.23 -12.77
CA LEU A 115 1.90 -20.49 -12.61
C LEU A 115 0.96 -21.69 -12.81
N SER A 116 -0.24 -21.62 -12.24
CA SER A 116 -1.24 -22.68 -12.35
C SER A 116 -1.74 -22.84 -13.80
N GLU A 117 -1.97 -21.72 -14.51
CA GLU A 117 -2.33 -21.70 -15.93
C GLU A 117 -1.21 -22.32 -16.80
N GLY A 118 0.05 -21.99 -16.52
CA GLY A 118 1.21 -22.54 -17.24
C GLY A 118 1.37 -24.05 -17.08
N VAL A 119 1.20 -24.58 -15.87
CA VAL A 119 1.26 -26.03 -15.59
C VAL A 119 0.19 -26.79 -16.38
N GLN A 120 -1.03 -26.25 -16.44
CA GLN A 120 -2.12 -26.85 -17.22
C GLN A 120 -1.83 -26.87 -18.72
N ALA A 121 -1.20 -25.82 -19.27
CA ALA A 121 -0.87 -25.72 -20.68
C ALA A 121 0.27 -26.65 -21.13
N THR A 122 1.21 -27.00 -20.25
CA THR A 122 2.30 -27.96 -20.55
C THR A 122 1.93 -29.43 -20.35
N GLY A 123 0.84 -29.70 -19.63
CA GLY A 123 0.39 -31.07 -19.31
C GLY A 123 -0.61 -31.66 -20.32
N SER A 124 -1.05 -30.88 -21.31
CA SER A 124 -1.95 -31.27 -22.41
C SER A 124 -1.19 -31.43 -23.72
#